data_AF-A0A7G8UHU4-F1
#
_entry.id   AF-A0A7G8UHU4-F1
#
_cell.length_a   1.000
_cell.length_b   1.000
_cell.length_c   1.000
_cell.angle_alpha   90.00
_cell.angle_beta   90.00
_cell.angle_gamma   90.00
#
_symmetry.space_group_name_H-M   'P 1'
#
loop_
_entity.id
_entity.type
_entity.pdbx_description
1 polymer ?
#
loop_
_entity_poly.entity_id
_entity_poly.type
_entity_poly.pdbx_seq_one_letter_code
_entity_poly.pdbx_strand_id
1 'polypeptide(L)'
;MKLVVARIIAILFLVVPGIVACFGFLHMKDATFDYFSQYGNDQVTPDFAWLKFLLGFVMFFLGAGFIGGWIFFRDRKRNYVAPRFKKKRPRPPRPQSGAPGGGQ
;
A
#
# COMPACT_ATOMS: atom_id res chain seq x y z
N MET A 1 23.33 -8.76 -14.36
CA MET A 1 22.07 -9.22 -15.01
C MET A 1 21.13 -9.92 -14.02
N LYS A 2 21.59 -10.90 -13.21
CA LYS A 2 20.77 -11.64 -12.22
C LYS A 2 19.92 -10.76 -11.28
N LEU A 3 20.45 -9.62 -10.82
CA LEU A 3 19.74 -8.67 -9.96
C LEU A 3 18.58 -7.93 -10.65
N VAL A 4 18.66 -7.67 -11.95
CA VAL A 4 17.59 -7.00 -12.70
C VAL A 4 16.43 -7.97 -12.91
N VAL A 5 16.74 -9.21 -13.30
CA VAL A 5 15.76 -10.29 -13.45
C VAL A 5 15.02 -10.56 -12.14
N ALA A 6 15.73 -10.65 -11.01
CA ALA A 6 15.10 -10.82 -9.70
C ALA A 6 14.16 -9.67 -9.31
N ARG A 7 14.46 -8.42 -9.70
CA ARG A 7 13.58 -7.27 -9.46
C ARG A 7 12.31 -7.34 -10.29
N ILE A 8 12.42 -7.73 -11.56
CA ILE A 8 11.27 -7.89 -12.46
C ILE A 8 10.36 -9.01 -11.94
N ILE A 9 10.94 -10.16 -11.56
CA ILE A 9 10.19 -11.28 -10.98
C ILE A 9 9.45 -10.84 -9.70
N ALA A 10 10.09 -10.07 -8.82
CA ALA A 10 9.44 -9.56 -7.62
C ALA A 10 8.25 -8.64 -7.92
N ILE A 11 8.32 -7.86 -9.01
CA ILE A 11 7.20 -7.01 -9.46
C ILE A 11 6.09 -7.88 -10.09
N LEU A 12 6.43 -8.93 -10.84
CA LEU A 12 5.45 -9.88 -11.36
C LEU A 12 4.68 -10.57 -10.22
N PHE A 13 5.33 -10.90 -9.11
CA PHE A 13 4.64 -11.41 -7.93
C PHE A 13 3.67 -10.41 -7.30
N LEU A 14 3.95 -9.10 -7.40
CA LEU A 14 3.02 -8.04 -6.96
C LEU A 14 1.80 -7.89 -7.88
N VAL A 15 1.83 -8.44 -9.10
CA VAL A 15 0.68 -8.39 -10.00
C VAL A 15 -0.47 -9.23 -9.46
N VAL A 16 -0.20 -10.36 -8.79
CA VAL A 16 -1.22 -11.24 -8.21
C VAL A 16 -2.16 -10.50 -7.23
N PRO A 17 -1.67 -9.83 -6.17
CA PRO A 17 -2.54 -9.05 -5.30
C PRO A 17 -3.18 -7.85 -6.00
N GLY A 18 -2.56 -7.34 -7.09
CA GLY A 18 -3.15 -6.29 -7.92
C GLY A 18 -4.37 -6.78 -8.70
N ILE A 19 -4.29 -7.97 -9.28
CA ILE A 19 -5.42 -8.64 -9.94
C ILE A 19 -6.54 -8.89 -8.93
N VAL A 20 -6.22 -9.39 -7.72
CA VAL A 20 -7.20 -9.57 -6.64
C VAL A 20 -7.90 -8.25 -6.29
N ALA A 21 -7.14 -7.15 -6.21
CA ALA A 21 -7.73 -5.83 -5.97
C ALA A 21 -8.69 -5.43 -7.08
N CYS A 22 -8.30 -5.56 -8.35
CA CYS A 22 -9.17 -5.26 -9.49
C CYS A 22 -10.45 -6.11 -9.48
N PHE A 23 -10.36 -7.41 -9.21
CA PHE A 23 -11.55 -8.27 -9.09
C PHE A 23 -12.46 -7.83 -7.95
N GLY A 24 -11.90 -7.48 -6.78
CA GLY A 24 -12.68 -6.94 -5.67
C GLY A 24 -13.44 -5.67 -6.06
N PHE A 25 -12.78 -4.75 -6.77
CA PHE A 25 -13.40 -3.53 -7.27
C PHE A 25 -14.50 -3.80 -8.31
N LEU A 26 -14.30 -4.77 -9.22
CA LEU A 26 -15.33 -5.19 -10.17
C LEU A 26 -16.59 -5.69 -9.45
N HIS A 27 -16.44 -6.52 -8.43
CA HIS A 27 -17.57 -7.00 -7.63
C HIS A 27 -18.31 -5.88 -6.89
N MET A 28 -17.60 -4.89 -6.36
CA MET A 28 -18.23 -3.72 -5.74
C MET A 28 -19.01 -2.89 -6.76
N LYS A 29 -18.41 -2.66 -7.95
CA LYS A 29 -19.05 -1.96 -9.06
C LYS A 29 -20.33 -2.70 -9.46
N ASP A 30 -20.23 -4.00 -9.71
CA ASP A 30 -21.34 -4.80 -10.22
C ASP A 30 -22.49 -4.84 -9.21
N ALA A 31 -22.21 -5.01 -7.92
CA ALA A 31 -23.24 -4.93 -6.88
C ALA A 31 -23.94 -3.57 -6.83
N THR A 32 -23.20 -2.48 -7.07
CA THR A 32 -23.74 -1.12 -7.09
C THR A 32 -24.59 -0.89 -8.34
N PHE A 33 -24.08 -1.24 -9.51
CA PHE A 33 -24.79 -1.06 -10.78
C PHE A 33 -26.03 -1.93 -10.88
N ASP A 34 -25.98 -3.18 -10.39
CA ASP A 34 -27.13 -4.08 -10.38
C ASP A 34 -28.28 -3.48 -9.57
N TYR A 35 -27.96 -2.99 -8.36
CA TYR A 35 -28.93 -2.28 -7.52
C TYR A 35 -29.54 -1.06 -8.21
N PHE A 36 -28.71 -0.19 -8.80
CA PHE A 36 -29.21 0.99 -9.52
C PHE A 36 -30.02 0.63 -10.77
N SER A 37 -29.71 -0.48 -11.46
CA SER A 37 -30.43 -0.90 -12.66
C SER A 37 -31.84 -1.43 -12.37
N GLN A 38 -32.09 -1.88 -11.14
CA GLN A 38 -33.40 -2.38 -10.72
C GLN A 38 -34.37 -1.24 -10.38
N TYR A 39 -33.88 0.00 -10.21
CA TYR A 39 -34.74 1.17 -10.06
C TYR A 39 -35.44 1.48 -11.39
N GLY A 40 -36.78 1.38 -11.39
CA GLY A 40 -37.63 1.62 -12.56
C GLY A 40 -38.40 0.40 -13.04
N ASN A 41 -38.24 -0.76 -12.39
CA ASN A 41 -39.06 -1.94 -12.64
C ASN A 41 -40.07 -2.13 -11.49
N ASP A 42 -41.35 -1.84 -11.74
CA ASP A 42 -42.44 -1.95 -10.75
C ASP A 42 -42.70 -3.40 -10.28
N GLN A 43 -42.05 -4.39 -10.90
CA GLN A 43 -42.20 -5.82 -10.59
C GLN A 43 -41.11 -6.38 -9.66
N VAL A 44 -40.06 -5.60 -9.34
CA VAL A 44 -38.90 -6.09 -8.57
C VAL A 44 -38.62 -5.16 -7.40
N THR A 45 -38.58 -5.69 -6.18
CA THR A 45 -38.07 -4.96 -5.00
C THR A 45 -36.53 -4.92 -5.08
N PRO A 46 -35.90 -3.74 -5.24
CA PRO A 46 -34.45 -3.65 -5.34
C PRO A 46 -33.80 -4.05 -4.02
N ASP A 47 -32.99 -5.11 -4.04
CA ASP A 47 -32.17 -5.51 -2.89
C ASP A 47 -30.70 -5.26 -3.19
N PHE A 48 -30.00 -4.61 -2.26
CA PHE A 48 -28.59 -4.34 -2.44
C PHE A 48 -27.79 -5.59 -2.06
N ALA A 49 -26.93 -6.05 -2.96
CA ALA A 49 -26.12 -7.24 -2.75
C ALA A 49 -24.96 -7.00 -1.75
N TRP A 50 -25.30 -6.71 -0.48
CA TRP A 50 -24.38 -6.37 0.60
C TRP A 50 -23.25 -7.39 0.76
N LEU A 51 -23.57 -8.68 0.66
CA LEU A 51 -22.57 -9.75 0.80
C LEU A 51 -21.55 -9.72 -0.34
N LYS A 52 -22.00 -9.55 -1.59
CA LYS A 52 -21.11 -9.42 -2.76
C LYS A 52 -20.27 -8.15 -2.67
N PHE A 53 -20.88 -7.04 -2.26
CA PHE A 53 -20.20 -5.77 -2.07
C PHE A 53 -19.13 -5.86 -0.98
N LEU A 54 -19.46 -6.42 0.19
CA LEU A 54 -18.52 -6.54 1.31
C LEU A 54 -17.38 -7.50 0.98
N LEU A 55 -17.65 -8.60 0.29
CA LEU A 55 -16.61 -9.52 -0.21
C LEU A 55 -15.66 -8.80 -1.18
N GLY A 56 -16.21 -8.05 -2.14
CA GLY A 56 -15.43 -7.23 -3.07
C GLY A 56 -14.59 -6.17 -2.34
N PHE A 57 -15.18 -5.51 -1.33
CA PHE A 57 -14.52 -4.53 -0.48
C PHE A 57 -13.31 -5.14 0.25
N VAL A 58 -13.51 -6.29 0.90
CA VAL A 58 -12.42 -6.98 1.60
C VAL A 58 -11.31 -7.39 0.62
N MET A 59 -11.64 -7.97 -0.54
CA MET A 59 -10.65 -8.34 -1.56
C MET A 59 -9.88 -7.12 -2.10
N PHE A 60 -10.57 -6.00 -2.33
CA PHE A 60 -9.97 -4.74 -2.77
C PHE A 60 -9.00 -4.19 -1.73
N PHE A 61 -9.43 -4.04 -0.48
CA PHE A 61 -8.59 -3.48 0.59
C PHE A 61 -7.43 -4.40 0.96
N LEU A 62 -7.62 -5.72 0.92
CA LEU A 62 -6.52 -6.67 1.10
C LEU A 62 -5.50 -6.57 -0.03
N GLY A 63 -5.93 -6.54 -1.30
CA GLY A 63 -5.02 -6.42 -2.44
C GLY A 63 -4.29 -5.07 -2.48
N ALA A 64 -5.03 -3.96 -2.38
CA ALA A 64 -4.48 -2.61 -2.38
C ALA A 64 -3.62 -2.34 -1.14
N GLY A 65 -4.09 -2.76 0.04
CA GLY A 65 -3.36 -2.64 1.30
C GLY A 65 -2.08 -3.47 1.32
N PHE A 66 -2.09 -4.68 0.75
CA PHE A 66 -0.89 -5.49 0.60
C PHE A 66 0.14 -4.82 -0.30
N ILE A 67 -0.28 -4.30 -1.46
CA ILE A 67 0.63 -3.58 -2.38
C ILE A 67 1.20 -2.33 -1.69
N GLY A 68 0.35 -1.50 -1.08
CA GLY A 68 0.78 -0.28 -0.39
C GLY A 68 1.73 -0.58 0.78
N GLY A 69 1.41 -1.59 1.58
CA GLY A 69 2.25 -2.04 2.70
C GLY A 69 3.60 -2.59 2.24
N TRP A 70 3.61 -3.40 1.17
CA TRP A 70 4.84 -3.91 0.58
C TRP A 70 5.71 -2.78 0.01
N ILE A 71 5.11 -1.84 -0.72
CA ILE A 71 5.82 -0.67 -1.26
C ILE A 71 6.45 0.12 -0.11
N PHE A 72 5.70 0.41 0.95
CA PHE A 72 6.21 1.14 2.11
C PHE A 72 7.37 0.40 2.80
N PHE A 73 7.24 -0.91 3.01
CA PHE A 73 8.31 -1.73 3.59
C PHE A 73 9.57 -1.76 2.72
N ARG A 74 9.39 -1.92 1.40
CA ARG A 74 10.49 -1.91 0.41
C ARG A 74 11.19 -0.56 0.39
N ASP A 75 10.43 0.53 0.42
CA ASP A 75 10.94 1.90 0.35
C ASP A 75 11.70 2.31 1.62
N ARG A 76 11.22 1.86 2.78
CA ARG A 76 11.90 2.03 4.07
C ARG A 76 13.30 1.43 4.09
N LYS A 77 13.50 0.25 3.48
CA LYS A 77 14.82 -0.40 3.39
C LYS A 77 15.82 0.37 2.52
N ARG A 78 15.35 1.23 1.61
CA ARG A 78 16.19 1.98 0.67
C ARG A 78 16.37 3.47 1.05
N ASN A 79 15.86 3.90 2.21
CA ASN A 79 15.91 5.29 2.70
C ASN A 79 15.24 6.34 1.79
N TYR A 80 14.35 5.91 0.89
CA TYR A 80 13.55 6.81 0.04
C TYR A 80 12.34 7.41 0.76
N VAL A 81 12.10 7.00 2.02
CA VAL A 81 11.06 7.59 2.86
C VAL A 81 11.32 9.08 3.14
N ALA A 82 10.24 9.85 3.26
CA ALA A 82 10.31 11.28 3.58
C ALA A 82 11.17 11.54 4.84
N PRO A 83 11.84 12.71 4.97
CA PRO A 83 12.69 13.03 6.12
C PRO A 83 12.04 12.81 7.49
N ARG A 84 10.71 12.95 7.57
CA ARG A 84 9.89 12.69 8.77
C ARG A 84 9.90 11.23 9.24
N PHE A 85 10.12 10.27 8.34
CA PHE A 85 10.17 8.84 8.63
C PHE A 85 11.59 8.26 8.74
N LYS A 86 12.62 9.10 8.54
CA LYS A 86 14.02 8.67 8.69
C LYS A 86 14.36 8.59 10.19
N LYS A 87 15.10 7.56 10.60
CA LYS A 87 15.64 7.47 11.97
C LYS A 87 16.55 8.68 12.20
N LYS A 88 16.25 9.52 13.19
CA LYS A 88 17.14 10.60 13.63
C LYS A 88 18.45 9.95 14.08
N ARG A 89 19.56 10.29 13.42
CA ARG A 89 20.89 9.91 13.92
C ARG A 89 21.13 10.66 15.23
N PRO A 90 21.64 10.01 16.28
CA PRO A 90 22.07 10.70 17.48
C PRO A 90 23.08 11.79 17.10
N ARG A 91 22.92 12.99 17.67
CA ARG A 91 23.86 14.09 17.43
C ARG A 91 25.23 13.65 17.96
N PRO A 92 26.33 13.76 17.20
CA PRO A 92 27.65 13.42 17.71
C PRO A 92 27.97 14.26 18.96
N PRO A 93 28.73 13.72 19.93
CA PRO A 93 29.15 14.46 21.12
C PRO A 93 29.83 15.76 20.72
N ARG A 94 29.52 16.85 21.42
CA ARG A 94 30.14 18.16 21.17
C ARG A 94 31.66 18.01 21.34
N PRO A 95 32.50 18.47 20.41
CA PRO A 95 33.94 18.46 20.60
C PRO A 95 34.25 19.22 21.89
N GLN A 96 34.97 18.59 22.82
CA GLN A 96 35.43 19.26 24.03
C GLN A 96 36.49 20.28 23.59
N SER A 97 36.06 21.52 23.33
CA SER A 97 36.95 22.68 23.19
C SER A 97 37.47 23.03 24.59
N GLY A 98 38.62 22.47 24.96
CA GLY A 98 39.18 22.72 26.29
C GLY A 98 40.43 21.91 26.62
N ALA A 99 41.43 21.92 25.75
CA ALA A 99 42.81 21.73 26.19
C ALA A 99 43.48 23.11 26.11
N PRO A 100 43.75 23.78 27.24
CA PRO A 100 44.62 24.95 27.21
C PRO A 100 46.02 24.44 26.85
N GLY A 101 46.53 24.90 25.72
CA GLY A 101 47.96 24.89 25.49
C GLY A 101 48.65 25.71 26.58
N GLY A 102 49.60 25.09 27.27
CA GLY A 102 50.48 25.72 28.25
C GLY A 102 51.32 24.61 28.88
N GLY A 103 52.65 24.64 28.86
CA GLY A 103 53.60 25.58 28.29
C GLY A 103 54.90 24.83 28.02
N GLN A 104 55.86 25.56 27.43
CA GLN A 104 57.27 25.19 27.39
C GLN A 104 57.84 25.02 28.80
#